data_AF-A0A3B4FGF8-F1
#
_entry.id   AF-A0A3B4FGF8-F1
#
_cell.length_a   1.000
_cell.length_b   1.000
_cell.length_c   1.000
_cell.angle_alpha   90.00
_cell.angle_beta   90.00
_cell.angle_gamma   90.00
#
_symmetry.space_group_name_H-M   'P 1'
#
loop_
_entity.id
_entity.type
_entity.pdbx_description
1 polymer ?
#
loop_
_entity_poly.entity_id
_entity_poly.type
_entity_poly.pdbx_seq_one_letter_code
_entity_poly.pdbx_strand_id
1 'polypeptide(L)'
;LSDEQGIVLLGKTGSGKSSLANTIFGETVFEIDHTANPGTSQCKEITRDLNGTSVSIIDTPGFFDNRTSEEELRNEITRCVVECSPGPDAFLILLKKDKYTDQEIEVITKIIESFSEEAFRYAVLVFTRGDDLPERMQIEEFCRGNNRLLELLERCGGRCHVFDNKYWNNNPQHEYRNNQLQREKLLNTMKEMVRNNGEHCYTNEMLQEVERLIQQQQESIRSSSGDMSWEEIREEAKKRVYNILKMAAGVTTGMLLGALLGVPIMIAKVLTILKTLTMPVRIPASTVVAGVATQGKLPITDKCRGCVSNGINIKLLLLRSSRM
;
A
#
# COMPACT_ATOMS: atom_id res chain seq x y z
N LEU A 1 21.23 -1.42 -4.52
CA LEU A 1 20.25 -2.42 -4.06
C LEU A 1 19.90 -2.00 -2.65
N SER A 2 18.63 -1.77 -2.34
CA SER A 2 18.22 -1.41 -0.99
C SER A 2 18.56 -2.57 -0.06
N ASP A 3 19.27 -2.31 1.04
CA ASP A 3 19.50 -3.29 2.12
C ASP A 3 18.23 -3.54 2.96
N GLU A 4 17.06 -3.12 2.44
CA GLU A 4 15.75 -3.19 3.07
C GLU A 4 14.86 -4.16 2.31
N GLN A 5 14.37 -5.17 3.03
CA GLN A 5 13.42 -6.17 2.56
C GLN A 5 11.98 -5.70 2.83
N GLY A 6 11.25 -5.36 1.78
CA GLY A 6 9.86 -4.91 1.85
C GLY A 6 8.85 -6.06 1.75
N ILE A 7 7.94 -6.16 2.71
CA ILE A 7 6.92 -7.22 2.78
C ILE A 7 5.52 -6.59 2.83
N VAL A 8 4.61 -7.06 1.98
CA VAL A 8 3.20 -6.66 2.01
C VAL A 8 2.34 -7.82 2.50
N LEU A 9 1.57 -7.60 3.56
CA LEU A 9 0.65 -8.59 4.11
C LEU A 9 -0.73 -8.44 3.48
N LEU A 10 -1.26 -9.48 2.86
CA LEU A 10 -2.54 -9.48 2.16
C LEU A 10 -3.49 -10.51 2.77
N GLY A 11 -4.80 -10.27 2.72
CA GLY A 11 -5.81 -11.21 3.23
C GLY A 11 -7.02 -10.50 3.83
N LYS A 12 -8.05 -11.27 4.22
CA LYS A 12 -9.28 -10.72 4.82
C LYS A 12 -9.00 -10.03 6.16
N THR A 13 -9.95 -9.20 6.61
CA THR A 13 -9.98 -8.69 7.98
C THR A 13 -9.96 -9.86 8.98
N GLY A 14 -9.16 -9.72 10.03
CA GLY A 14 -9.04 -10.72 11.09
C GLY A 14 -8.27 -11.99 10.71
N SER A 15 -7.66 -12.08 9.52
CA SER A 15 -6.79 -13.21 9.11
C SER A 15 -5.49 -13.34 9.92
N GLY A 16 -5.19 -12.38 10.81
CA GLY A 16 -4.03 -12.42 11.70
C GLY A 16 -2.78 -11.73 11.14
N LYS A 17 -2.93 -10.79 10.20
CA LYS A 17 -1.83 -10.04 9.57
C LYS A 17 -0.95 -9.31 10.59
N SER A 18 -1.53 -8.46 11.42
CA SER A 18 -0.81 -7.73 12.48
C SER A 18 -0.13 -8.68 13.49
N SER A 19 -0.79 -9.78 13.84
CA SER A 19 -0.21 -10.80 14.74
C SER A 19 0.96 -11.56 14.11
N LEU A 20 0.88 -11.89 12.82
CA LEU A 20 1.99 -12.47 12.07
C LEU A 20 3.16 -11.47 11.99
N ALA A 21 2.88 -10.20 11.72
CA ALA A 21 3.90 -9.15 11.65
C ALA A 21 4.68 -9.04 12.97
N ASN A 22 3.98 -9.00 14.11
CA ASN A 22 4.60 -9.04 15.44
C ASN A 22 5.45 -10.30 15.64
N THR A 23 4.98 -11.46 15.15
CA THR A 23 5.74 -12.72 15.24
C THR A 23 7.00 -12.70 14.38
N ILE A 24 6.93 -12.12 13.18
CA ILE A 24 8.10 -11.93 12.29
C ILE A 24 9.13 -11.03 12.96
N PHE A 25 8.70 -9.91 13.55
CA PHE A 25 9.61 -9.02 14.28
C PHE A 25 10.10 -9.61 15.60
N GLY A 26 9.37 -10.56 16.19
CA GLY A 26 9.68 -11.12 17.51
C GLY A 26 9.33 -10.19 18.67
N GLU A 27 8.63 -9.08 18.40
CA GLU A 27 8.17 -8.11 19.37
C GLU A 27 6.79 -7.55 18.97
N THR A 28 6.07 -6.96 19.93
CA THR A 28 4.77 -6.35 19.65
C THR A 28 4.97 -4.94 19.09
N VAL A 29 4.84 -4.78 17.77
CA VAL A 29 4.92 -3.47 17.10
C VAL A 29 3.58 -2.96 16.57
N PHE A 30 2.68 -3.86 16.19
CA PHE A 30 1.31 -3.55 15.79
C PHE A 30 0.35 -3.85 16.95
N GLU A 31 -0.54 -2.91 17.24
CA GLU A 31 -1.65 -3.12 18.16
C GLU A 31 -2.64 -4.13 17.56
N ILE A 32 -2.98 -5.17 18.33
CA ILE A 32 -3.95 -6.20 17.93
C ILE A 32 -5.28 -5.86 18.59
N ASP A 33 -6.26 -5.43 17.80
CA ASP A 33 -7.64 -5.28 18.28
C ASP A 33 -8.31 -6.67 18.32
N HIS A 34 -8.71 -7.10 19.52
CA HIS A 34 -9.41 -8.36 19.76
C HIS A 34 -10.95 -8.19 19.82
N THR A 35 -11.47 -6.99 19.52
CA THR A 35 -12.91 -6.71 19.54
C THR A 35 -13.62 -7.27 18.30
N ALA A 36 -14.95 -7.28 18.32
CA ALA A 36 -15.77 -7.69 17.19
C ALA A 36 -15.75 -6.70 16.01
N ASN A 37 -15.09 -5.54 16.17
CA ASN A 37 -14.95 -4.53 15.14
C ASN A 37 -13.78 -4.84 14.20
N PRO A 38 -13.76 -4.28 12.98
CA PRO A 38 -12.60 -4.38 12.11
C PRO A 38 -11.35 -3.83 12.82
N GLY A 39 -10.27 -4.61 12.83
CA GLY A 39 -8.98 -4.22 13.40
C GLY A 39 -8.26 -3.13 12.59
N THR A 40 -7.05 -3.38 12.09
CA THR A 40 -6.28 -2.42 11.29
C THR A 40 -7.12 -1.73 10.21
N SER A 41 -7.39 -0.43 10.39
CA SER A 41 -8.23 0.39 9.51
C SER A 41 -7.42 1.16 8.46
N GLN A 42 -6.10 1.24 8.62
CA GLN A 42 -5.19 1.91 7.70
C GLN A 42 -3.93 1.08 7.49
N CYS A 43 -3.33 1.13 6.30
CA CYS A 43 -2.04 0.54 6.05
C CYS A 43 -0.99 1.19 6.96
N LYS A 44 -0.21 0.34 7.63
CA LYS A 44 0.87 0.77 8.52
C LYS A 44 2.15 0.07 8.09
N GLU A 45 3.16 0.86 7.77
CA GLU A 45 4.51 0.37 7.53
C GLU A 45 5.30 0.44 8.85
N ILE A 46 6.00 -0.65 9.17
CA ILE A 46 6.96 -0.68 10.27
C ILE A 46 8.24 -1.31 9.77
N THR A 47 9.36 -0.61 9.96
CA THR A 47 10.71 -1.10 9.64
C THR A 47 11.48 -1.46 10.91
N ARG A 48 12.16 -2.60 10.92
CA ARG A 48 13.06 -3.07 12.00
C ARG A 48 14.27 -3.80 11.43
N ASP A 49 15.38 -3.75 12.15
CA ASP A 49 16.51 -4.63 11.88
C ASP A 49 16.22 -6.05 12.39
N LEU A 50 16.33 -7.04 11.51
CA LEU A 50 16.26 -8.45 11.81
C LEU A 50 17.58 -9.12 11.43
N ASN A 51 18.44 -9.30 12.44
CA ASN A 51 19.76 -9.95 12.29
C ASN A 51 20.65 -9.25 11.24
N GLY A 52 20.69 -7.93 11.24
CA GLY A 52 21.49 -7.14 10.29
C GLY A 52 20.85 -6.97 8.91
N THR A 53 19.57 -7.31 8.76
CA THR A 53 18.78 -7.02 7.55
C THR A 53 17.64 -6.10 7.94
N SER A 54 17.53 -4.94 7.29
CA SER A 54 16.38 -4.05 7.50
C SER A 54 15.15 -4.70 6.86
N VAL A 55 14.07 -4.87 7.62
CA VAL A 55 12.82 -5.46 7.15
C VAL A 55 11.68 -4.48 7.39
N SER A 56 11.01 -4.09 6.31
CA SER A 56 9.78 -3.32 6.34
C SER A 56 8.58 -4.23 6.12
N ILE A 57 7.57 -4.13 6.99
CA ILE A 57 6.30 -4.85 6.85
C ILE A 57 5.16 -3.84 6.75
N ILE A 58 4.41 -3.92 5.66
CA ILE A 58 3.18 -3.17 5.43
C ILE A 58 2.00 -4.06 5.81
N ASP A 59 1.40 -3.79 6.97
CA ASP A 59 0.13 -4.39 7.39
C ASP A 59 -1.02 -3.67 6.71
N THR A 60 -1.78 -4.37 5.87
CA THR A 60 -2.91 -3.80 5.12
C THR A 60 -4.24 -4.04 5.83
N PRO A 61 -5.32 -3.29 5.53
CA PRO A 61 -6.66 -3.71 5.89
C PRO A 61 -7.08 -4.96 5.09
N GLY A 62 -8.30 -5.44 5.34
CA GLY A 62 -8.87 -6.60 4.64
C GLY A 62 -9.18 -6.32 3.16
N PHE A 63 -8.19 -6.37 2.26
CA PHE A 63 -8.39 -6.06 0.84
C PHE A 63 -9.40 -6.97 0.12
N PHE A 64 -9.65 -8.16 0.67
CA PHE A 64 -10.59 -9.14 0.13
C PHE A 64 -11.86 -9.26 0.99
N ASP A 65 -12.17 -8.24 1.80
CA ASP A 65 -13.39 -8.17 2.59
C ASP A 65 -14.46 -7.35 1.85
N ASN A 66 -15.73 -7.70 2.05
CA ASN A 66 -16.87 -6.98 1.47
C ASN A 66 -17.42 -5.90 2.43
N ARG A 67 -16.76 -5.66 3.57
CA ARG A 67 -17.26 -4.83 4.68
C ARG A 67 -16.80 -3.37 4.65
N THR A 68 -15.85 -3.03 3.79
CA THR A 68 -15.25 -1.69 3.69
C THR A 68 -15.84 -0.94 2.49
N SER A 69 -16.01 0.38 2.61
CA SER A 69 -16.48 1.17 1.47
C SER A 69 -15.44 1.20 0.35
N GLU A 70 -15.90 1.36 -0.89
CA GLU A 70 -15.02 1.42 -2.07
C GLU A 70 -13.99 2.56 -1.95
N GLU A 71 -14.37 3.71 -1.39
CA GLU A 71 -13.46 4.84 -1.21
C GLU A 71 -12.36 4.55 -0.19
N GLU A 72 -12.72 4.00 0.97
CA GLU A 72 -11.77 3.64 2.02
C GLU A 72 -10.80 2.58 1.50
N LEU A 73 -11.31 1.52 0.88
CA LEU A 73 -10.47 0.44 0.36
C LEU A 73 -9.52 0.95 -0.74
N ARG A 74 -10.00 1.80 -1.66
CA ARG A 74 -9.14 2.44 -2.66
C ARG A 74 -8.05 3.30 -2.03
N ASN A 75 -8.38 4.09 -0.99
CA ASN A 75 -7.39 4.91 -0.29
C ASN A 75 -6.29 4.05 0.36
N GLU A 76 -6.67 2.91 0.94
CA GLU A 76 -5.71 2.03 1.59
C GLU A 76 -4.84 1.25 0.61
N ILE A 77 -5.38 0.81 -0.52
CA ILE A 77 -4.55 0.25 -1.60
C ILE A 77 -3.62 1.33 -2.17
N THR A 78 -4.09 2.58 -2.30
CA THR A 78 -3.25 3.71 -2.74
C THR A 78 -2.09 3.93 -1.77
N ARG A 79 -2.35 3.87 -0.47
CA ARG A 79 -1.31 3.95 0.55
C ARG A 79 -0.32 2.79 0.39
N CYS A 80 -0.80 1.56 0.29
CA CYS A 80 0.04 0.39 0.09
C CYS A 80 0.96 0.52 -1.14
N VAL A 81 0.44 1.01 -2.28
CA VAL A 81 1.21 1.26 -3.51
C VAL A 81 2.36 2.26 -3.27
N VAL A 82 2.09 3.33 -2.53
CA VAL A 82 3.09 4.36 -2.23
C VAL A 82 4.13 3.84 -1.24
N GLU A 83 3.70 3.18 -0.16
CA GLU A 83 4.61 2.68 0.87
C GLU A 83 5.52 1.57 0.34
N CYS A 84 4.99 0.67 -0.50
CA CYS A 84 5.79 -0.44 -1.02
C CYS A 84 6.69 -0.06 -2.19
N SER A 85 6.69 1.19 -2.68
CA SER A 85 7.53 1.62 -3.82
C SER A 85 9.03 1.57 -3.45
N PRO A 86 9.91 1.03 -4.32
CA PRO A 86 9.72 0.69 -5.75
C PRO A 86 8.99 -0.64 -6.04
N GLY A 87 8.77 -1.43 -5.00
CA GLY A 87 7.95 -2.64 -4.98
C GLY A 87 8.44 -3.60 -3.87
N PRO A 88 7.58 -4.52 -3.40
CA PRO A 88 7.92 -5.44 -2.31
C PRO A 88 8.79 -6.62 -2.78
N ASP A 89 9.57 -7.15 -1.86
CA ASP A 89 10.29 -8.42 -2.02
C ASP A 89 9.39 -9.63 -1.85
N ALA A 90 8.33 -9.50 -1.05
CA ALA A 90 7.37 -10.57 -0.82
C ALA A 90 5.94 -10.07 -0.61
N PHE A 91 4.98 -10.77 -1.22
CA PHE A 91 3.57 -10.73 -0.84
C PHE A 91 3.28 -11.93 0.07
N LEU A 92 2.89 -11.69 1.32
CA LEU A 92 2.39 -12.75 2.19
C LEU A 92 0.86 -12.78 2.11
N ILE A 93 0.31 -13.85 1.54
CA ILE A 93 -1.14 -14.05 1.45
C ILE A 93 -1.60 -14.81 2.68
N LEU A 94 -2.29 -14.15 3.60
CA LEU A 94 -2.75 -14.74 4.84
C LEU A 94 -4.15 -15.32 4.73
N LEU A 95 -4.26 -16.60 5.07
CA LEU A 95 -5.53 -17.29 5.28
C LEU A 95 -5.56 -17.88 6.68
N LYS A 96 -6.75 -18.08 7.24
CA LYS A 96 -6.89 -18.86 8.48
C LYS A 96 -6.86 -20.33 8.13
N LYS A 97 -6.23 -21.16 8.96
CA LYS A 97 -6.57 -22.56 9.00
C LYS A 97 -7.98 -22.67 9.58
N ASP A 98 -8.93 -23.10 8.75
CA ASP A 98 -10.33 -23.32 9.11
C ASP A 98 -10.96 -24.31 8.12
N LYS A 99 -12.25 -24.60 8.25
CA LYS A 99 -13.02 -25.25 7.18
C LYS A 99 -13.38 -24.19 6.13
N TYR A 100 -12.98 -24.45 4.89
CA TYR A 100 -13.23 -23.53 3.78
C TYR A 100 -14.64 -23.78 3.25
N THR A 101 -15.56 -22.88 3.58
CA THR A 101 -16.91 -22.86 2.99
C THR A 101 -16.87 -22.18 1.63
N ASP A 102 -17.99 -22.17 0.92
CA ASP A 102 -18.10 -21.49 -0.38
C ASP A 102 -17.67 -20.00 -0.30
N GLN A 103 -17.90 -19.35 0.84
CA GLN A 103 -17.47 -17.97 1.06
C GLN A 103 -15.95 -17.81 1.15
N GLU A 104 -15.25 -18.74 1.81
CA GLU A 104 -13.78 -18.75 1.82
C GLU A 104 -13.21 -19.08 0.43
N ILE A 105 -13.88 -19.94 -0.33
CA ILE A 105 -13.49 -20.30 -1.69
C ILE A 105 -13.68 -19.13 -2.66
N GLU A 106 -14.73 -18.33 -2.49
CA GLU A 106 -14.90 -17.09 -3.25
C GLU A 106 -13.76 -16.10 -2.99
N VAL A 107 -13.29 -16.00 -1.74
CA VAL A 107 -12.15 -15.15 -1.39
C VAL A 107 -10.86 -15.65 -2.05
N ILE A 108 -10.59 -16.95 -2.00
CA ILE A 108 -9.43 -17.52 -2.71
C ILE A 108 -9.51 -17.23 -4.21
N THR A 109 -10.71 -17.33 -4.79
CA THR A 109 -10.95 -17.01 -6.20
C THR A 109 -10.62 -15.56 -6.51
N LYS A 110 -11.10 -14.61 -5.69
CA LYS A 110 -10.76 -13.19 -5.83
C LYS A 110 -9.26 -12.94 -5.72
N ILE A 111 -8.56 -13.64 -4.81
CA ILE A 111 -7.09 -13.55 -4.69
C ILE A 111 -6.45 -14.02 -5.99
N ILE A 112 -6.80 -15.20 -6.49
CA ILE A 112 -6.25 -15.75 -7.75
C ILE A 112 -6.47 -14.79 -8.92
N GLU A 113 -7.68 -14.26 -9.07
CA GLU A 113 -8.04 -13.36 -10.17
C GLU A 113 -7.38 -11.97 -10.07
N SER A 114 -7.00 -11.54 -8.86
CA SER A 114 -6.37 -10.24 -8.65
C SER A 114 -4.87 -10.25 -8.99
N PHE A 115 -4.22 -11.41 -8.94
CA PHE A 115 -2.79 -11.56 -9.15
C PHE A 115 -2.44 -11.93 -10.59
N SER A 116 -1.36 -11.35 -11.08
CA SER A 116 -0.65 -11.86 -12.26
C SER A 116 0.27 -13.01 -11.91
N GLU A 117 0.66 -13.81 -12.92
CA GLU A 117 1.67 -14.85 -12.75
C GLU A 117 3.01 -14.29 -12.27
N GLU A 118 3.39 -13.08 -12.71
CA GLU A 118 4.62 -12.44 -12.25
C GLU A 118 4.56 -12.07 -10.77
N ALA A 119 3.45 -11.47 -10.30
CA ALA A 119 3.29 -11.16 -8.88
C ALA A 119 3.27 -12.44 -8.02
N PHE A 120 2.69 -13.53 -8.54
CA PHE A 120 2.71 -14.83 -7.88
C PHE A 120 4.12 -15.38 -7.66
N ARG A 121 5.10 -15.04 -8.50
CA ARG A 121 6.52 -15.45 -8.29
C ARG A 121 7.12 -14.87 -7.01
N TYR A 122 6.53 -13.82 -6.44
CA TYR A 122 6.92 -13.16 -5.19
C TYR A 122 5.91 -13.42 -4.05
N ALA A 123 4.96 -14.32 -4.24
CA ALA A 123 3.93 -14.62 -3.25
C ALA A 123 4.25 -15.87 -2.42
N VAL A 124 3.98 -15.78 -1.12
CA VAL A 124 4.04 -16.90 -0.16
C VAL A 124 2.68 -17.00 0.55
N LEU A 125 2.14 -18.22 0.59
CA LEU A 125 0.88 -18.49 1.29
C LEU A 125 1.13 -18.75 2.78
N VAL A 126 0.50 -17.98 3.67
CA VAL A 126 0.70 -18.12 5.11
C VAL A 126 -0.62 -18.44 5.80
N PHE A 127 -0.63 -19.51 6.59
CA PHE A 127 -1.79 -19.89 7.39
C PHE A 127 -1.63 -19.43 8.83
N THR A 128 -2.66 -18.82 9.39
CA THR A 128 -2.77 -18.55 10.83
C THR A 128 -3.68 -19.57 11.51
N ARG A 129 -3.76 -19.55 12.85
CA ARG A 129 -4.47 -20.57 13.65
C ARG A 129 -3.91 -21.99 13.43
N GLY A 130 -2.59 -22.10 13.40
CA GLY A 130 -1.90 -23.39 13.26
C GLY A 130 -2.27 -24.42 14.33
N ASP A 131 -2.73 -23.97 15.50
CA ASP A 131 -3.24 -24.81 16.58
C ASP A 131 -4.44 -25.67 16.16
N ASP A 132 -5.25 -25.20 15.22
CA ASP A 132 -6.37 -25.95 14.67
C ASP A 132 -5.92 -27.07 13.71
N LEU A 133 -4.65 -27.10 13.28
CA LEU A 133 -4.13 -28.14 12.39
C LEU A 133 -4.04 -29.46 13.19
N PRO A 134 -4.41 -30.63 12.63
CA PRO A 134 -4.20 -31.91 13.30
C PRO A 134 -2.72 -32.15 13.63
N GLU A 135 -2.42 -32.80 14.77
CA GLU A 135 -1.06 -32.91 15.33
C GLU A 135 0.00 -33.39 14.33
N ARG A 136 -0.37 -34.37 13.51
CA ARG A 136 0.53 -35.05 12.55
C ARG A 136 0.44 -34.51 11.12
N MET A 137 -0.39 -33.51 10.87
CA MET A 137 -0.63 -32.96 9.53
C MET A 137 0.25 -31.74 9.29
N GLN A 138 0.85 -31.68 8.11
CA GLN A 138 1.55 -30.48 7.63
C GLN A 138 0.60 -29.59 6.83
N ILE A 139 0.95 -28.31 6.68
CA ILE A 139 0.03 -27.34 6.07
C ILE A 139 -0.16 -27.58 4.56
N GLU A 140 0.85 -28.11 3.89
CA GLU A 140 0.83 -28.54 2.49
C GLU A 140 -0.19 -29.66 2.28
N GLU A 141 -0.27 -30.61 3.21
CA GLU A 141 -1.25 -31.70 3.18
C GLU A 141 -2.67 -31.15 3.32
N PHE A 142 -2.88 -30.19 4.22
CA PHE A 142 -4.16 -29.50 4.35
C PHE A 142 -4.58 -28.81 3.05
N CYS A 143 -3.66 -28.12 2.36
CA CYS A 143 -3.94 -27.45 1.09
C CYS A 143 -4.39 -28.42 -0.01
N ARG A 144 -3.80 -29.62 -0.08
CA ARG A 144 -4.17 -30.67 -1.05
C ARG A 144 -5.60 -31.19 -0.87
N GLY A 145 -6.21 -30.97 0.29
CA GLY A 145 -7.59 -31.34 0.57
C GLY A 145 -8.64 -30.46 -0.12
N ASN A 146 -8.24 -29.36 -0.76
CA ASN A 146 -9.15 -28.44 -1.46
C ASN A 146 -8.54 -27.92 -2.76
N ASN A 147 -9.22 -28.15 -3.89
CA ASN A 147 -8.69 -27.84 -5.21
C ASN A 147 -8.34 -26.35 -5.41
N ARG A 148 -9.11 -25.42 -4.85
CA ARG A 148 -8.85 -23.98 -5.01
C ARG A 148 -7.69 -23.51 -4.12
N LEU A 149 -7.54 -24.10 -2.93
CA LEU A 149 -6.33 -23.89 -2.12
C LEU A 149 -5.09 -24.48 -2.78
N LEU A 150 -5.21 -25.68 -3.36
CA LEU A 150 -4.12 -26.32 -4.08
C LEU A 150 -3.67 -25.46 -5.27
N GLU A 151 -4.62 -24.95 -6.07
CA GLU A 151 -4.32 -24.04 -7.17
C GLU A 151 -3.61 -22.76 -6.70
N LEU A 152 -4.08 -22.14 -5.60
CA LEU A 152 -3.41 -20.98 -5.03
C LEU A 152 -1.99 -21.31 -4.56
N LEU A 153 -1.79 -22.47 -3.91
CA LEU A 153 -0.49 -22.94 -3.48
C LEU A 153 0.45 -23.18 -4.67
N GLU A 154 -0.03 -23.81 -5.74
CA GLU A 154 0.72 -24.06 -6.97
C GLU A 154 1.13 -22.75 -7.65
N ARG A 155 0.22 -21.77 -7.74
CA ARG A 155 0.54 -20.41 -8.22
C ARG A 155 1.60 -19.73 -7.36
N CYS A 156 1.56 -19.94 -6.04
CA CYS A 156 2.63 -19.50 -5.13
C CYS A 156 3.90 -20.36 -5.20
N GLY A 157 4.08 -21.21 -6.23
CA GLY A 157 5.27 -22.05 -6.40
C GLY A 157 5.45 -23.11 -5.32
N GLY A 158 4.38 -23.53 -4.65
CA GLY A 158 4.42 -24.46 -3.52
C GLY A 158 4.89 -23.85 -2.20
N ARG A 159 5.09 -22.53 -2.14
CA ARG A 159 5.59 -21.85 -0.94
C ARG A 159 4.45 -21.61 0.04
N CYS A 160 4.43 -22.35 1.15
CA CYS A 160 3.53 -22.06 2.26
C CYS A 160 4.14 -22.28 3.64
N HIS A 161 3.58 -21.58 4.62
CA HIS A 161 3.98 -21.62 6.02
C HIS A 161 2.75 -21.56 6.93
N VAL A 162 2.90 -21.98 8.18
CA VAL A 162 1.82 -21.92 9.18
C VAL A 162 2.33 -21.38 10.51
N PHE A 163 1.52 -20.50 11.10
CA PHE A 163 1.79 -19.87 12.38
C PHE A 163 0.59 -20.02 13.33
N ASP A 164 0.89 -20.14 14.61
CA ASP A 164 -0.10 -20.01 15.66
C ASP A 164 0.37 -18.97 16.68
N ASN A 165 -0.22 -17.79 16.60
CA ASN A 165 0.16 -16.66 17.43
C ASN A 165 -0.27 -16.81 18.91
N LYS A 166 -0.94 -17.91 19.28
CA LYS A 166 -1.46 -18.14 20.64
C LYS A 166 -0.64 -19.15 21.45
N TYR A 167 -0.30 -20.31 20.89
CA TYR A 167 0.31 -21.40 21.65
C TYR A 167 1.74 -21.74 21.21
N TRP A 168 2.12 -21.50 19.95
CA TRP A 168 3.41 -21.94 19.41
C TRP A 168 4.60 -21.01 19.71
N ASN A 169 4.38 -19.89 20.42
CA ASN A 169 5.43 -18.94 20.78
C ASN A 169 6.38 -19.45 21.88
N ASN A 170 5.91 -20.34 22.77
CA ASN A 170 6.66 -20.77 23.95
C ASN A 170 7.03 -22.26 23.92
N ASN A 171 7.08 -22.89 22.75
CA ASN A 171 7.32 -24.32 22.61
C ASN A 171 8.60 -24.64 21.81
N PRO A 172 9.79 -24.35 22.37
CA PRO A 172 11.05 -24.42 21.64
C PRO A 172 11.43 -25.83 21.19
N GLN A 173 10.90 -26.86 21.86
CA GLN A 173 11.25 -28.27 21.65
C GLN A 173 10.51 -28.91 20.46
N HIS A 174 9.45 -28.28 19.94
CA HIS A 174 8.68 -28.89 18.85
C HIS A 174 9.24 -28.51 17.47
N GLU A 175 9.58 -29.50 16.64
CA GLU A 175 10.24 -29.33 15.32
C GLU A 175 9.38 -28.67 14.23
N TYR A 176 8.11 -28.36 14.52
CA TYR A 176 7.17 -27.81 13.54
C TYR A 176 6.25 -26.78 14.17
N ARG A 177 5.64 -27.11 15.32
CA ARG A 177 4.71 -26.24 16.07
C ARG A 177 5.46 -25.25 16.96
N ASN A 178 6.35 -24.49 16.34
CA ASN A 178 7.24 -23.53 16.98
C ASN A 178 7.38 -22.31 16.07
N ASN A 179 6.86 -21.17 16.52
CA ASN A 179 6.85 -19.95 15.70
C ASN A 179 8.26 -19.40 15.42
N GLN A 180 9.24 -19.63 16.29
CA GLN A 180 10.62 -19.23 16.02
C GLN A 180 11.16 -19.98 14.79
N LEU A 181 10.96 -21.29 14.73
CA LEU A 181 11.39 -22.11 13.61
C LEU A 181 10.59 -21.81 12.34
N GLN A 182 9.28 -21.60 12.45
CA GLN A 182 8.44 -21.22 11.30
C GLN A 182 8.84 -19.85 10.75
N ARG A 183 9.17 -18.89 11.62
CA ARG A 183 9.72 -17.58 11.22
C ARG A 183 11.03 -17.74 10.45
N GLU A 184 11.97 -18.52 10.96
CA GLU A 184 13.25 -18.76 10.27
C GLU A 184 13.04 -19.41 8.89
N LYS A 185 12.15 -20.41 8.81
CA LYS A 185 11.77 -21.05 7.54
C LYS A 185 11.15 -20.05 6.56
N LEU A 186 10.21 -19.21 7.01
CA LEU A 186 9.58 -18.18 6.20
C LEU A 186 10.61 -17.18 5.64
N LEU A 187 11.49 -16.66 6.50
CA LEU A 187 12.55 -15.73 6.08
C LEU A 187 13.49 -16.37 5.04
N ASN A 188 13.86 -17.64 5.23
CA ASN A 188 14.67 -18.38 4.25
C ASN A 188 13.94 -18.60 2.92
N THR A 189 12.66 -18.98 2.96
CA THR A 189 11.82 -19.09 1.75
C THR A 189 11.78 -17.76 0.99
N MET A 190 11.64 -16.63 1.66
CA MET A 190 11.64 -15.32 1.00
C MET A 190 13.01 -14.98 0.39
N LYS A 191 14.12 -15.27 1.10
CA LYS A 191 15.48 -15.07 0.57
C LYS A 191 15.73 -15.89 -0.70
N GLU A 192 15.35 -17.17 -0.69
CA GLU A 192 15.46 -18.04 -1.86
C GLU A 192 14.57 -17.58 -3.01
N MET A 193 13.35 -17.14 -2.68
CA MET A 193 12.40 -16.59 -3.66
C MET A 193 12.95 -15.37 -4.39
N VAL A 194 13.49 -14.38 -3.66
CA VAL A 194 14.09 -13.18 -4.25
C VAL A 194 15.33 -13.55 -5.10
N ARG A 195 16.17 -14.46 -4.60
CA ARG A 195 17.33 -14.97 -5.34
C ARG A 195 16.93 -15.64 -6.67
N ASN A 196 15.90 -16.48 -6.64
CA ASN A 196 15.38 -17.16 -7.84
C ASN A 196 14.71 -16.19 -8.83
N ASN A 197 14.30 -15.01 -8.37
CA ASN A 197 13.79 -13.93 -9.21
C ASN A 197 14.87 -12.91 -9.64
N GLY A 198 16.16 -13.26 -9.50
CA GLY A 198 17.26 -12.45 -10.01
C GLY A 198 17.76 -11.38 -9.04
N GLU A 199 17.50 -11.55 -7.73
CA GLU A 199 17.95 -10.61 -6.69
C GLU A 199 17.33 -9.20 -6.84
N HIS A 200 16.10 -9.15 -7.34
CA HIS A 200 15.30 -7.94 -7.50
C HIS A 200 13.96 -8.10 -6.78
N CYS A 201 13.42 -7.01 -6.26
CA CYS A 201 12.07 -6.98 -5.73
C CYS A 201 11.05 -7.08 -6.89
N TYR A 202 9.82 -7.45 -6.56
CA TYR A 202 8.73 -7.35 -7.52
C TYR A 202 8.51 -5.88 -7.89
N THR A 203 8.31 -5.60 -9.18
CA THR A 203 7.91 -4.26 -9.64
C THR A 203 7.10 -4.36 -10.93
N ASN A 204 6.45 -3.27 -11.30
CA ASN A 204 5.75 -3.11 -12.58
C ASN A 204 5.73 -1.63 -13.00
N GLU A 205 5.21 -1.33 -14.19
CA GLU A 205 5.27 0.02 -14.77
C GLU A 205 4.52 1.06 -13.93
N MET A 206 3.47 0.65 -13.20
CA MET A 206 2.76 1.53 -12.28
C MET A 206 3.61 1.84 -11.05
N LEU A 207 4.22 0.84 -10.42
CA LEU A 207 5.11 1.04 -9.26
C LEU A 207 6.35 1.86 -9.63
N GLN A 208 6.94 1.63 -10.80
CA GLN A 208 8.05 2.42 -11.32
C GLN A 208 7.67 3.90 -11.51
N GLU A 209 6.47 4.16 -12.03
CA GLU A 209 5.98 5.54 -12.18
C GLU A 209 5.72 6.20 -10.82
N VAL A 210 5.18 5.47 -9.85
CA VAL A 210 5.00 5.97 -8.48
C VAL A 210 6.35 6.29 -7.82
N GLU A 211 7.34 5.40 -7.93
CA GLU A 211 8.70 5.67 -7.42
C GLU A 211 9.33 6.88 -8.11
N ARG A 212 9.15 7.03 -9.43
CA ARG A 212 9.61 8.21 -10.17
C ARG A 212 9.00 9.50 -9.61
N LEU A 213 7.71 9.50 -9.27
CA LEU A 213 7.05 10.65 -8.65
C LEU A 213 7.56 10.93 -7.24
N ILE A 214 7.84 9.88 -6.46
CA ILE A 214 8.43 10.02 -5.12
C ILE A 214 9.79 10.69 -5.24
N GLN A 215 10.68 10.21 -6.11
CA GLN A 215 12.00 10.79 -6.34
C GLN A 215 11.93 12.27 -6.76
N GLN A 216 11.00 12.63 -7.65
CA GLN A 216 10.78 14.03 -8.03
C GLN A 216 10.35 14.91 -6.84
N GLN A 217 9.47 14.40 -5.97
CA GLN A 217 9.08 15.12 -4.76
C GLN A 217 10.26 15.23 -3.77
N GLN A 218 11.10 14.20 -3.63
CA GLN A 218 12.29 14.25 -2.79
C GLN A 218 13.27 15.34 -3.26
N GLU A 219 13.53 15.45 -4.57
CA GLU A 219 14.38 16.51 -5.14
C GLU A 219 13.82 17.91 -4.91
N SER A 220 12.51 18.07 -5.09
CA SER A 220 11.79 19.33 -4.85
C SER A 220 11.89 19.75 -3.37
N ILE A 221 11.64 18.82 -2.46
CA ILE A 221 11.73 19.04 -1.01
C ILE A 221 13.16 19.40 -0.61
N ARG A 222 14.15 18.61 -1.04
CA ARG A 222 15.57 18.82 -0.75
C ARG A 222 16.08 20.19 -1.21
N SER A 223 15.56 20.71 -2.32
CA SER A 223 15.91 22.04 -2.83
C SER A 223 15.32 23.20 -2.00
N SER A 224 14.33 22.92 -1.16
CA SER A 224 13.56 23.92 -0.41
C SER A 224 13.71 23.81 1.12
N SER A 225 14.35 22.76 1.62
CA SER A 225 14.42 22.42 3.06
C SER A 225 15.85 22.05 3.46
N GLY A 226 16.39 22.75 4.46
CA GLY A 226 17.81 22.65 4.83
C GLY A 226 18.19 21.52 5.80
N ASP A 227 17.30 21.18 6.76
CA ASP A 227 17.68 20.37 7.93
C ASP A 227 17.01 18.97 8.00
N MET A 228 16.23 18.56 7.01
CA MET A 228 15.55 17.26 7.05
C MET A 228 16.48 16.11 6.67
N SER A 229 16.34 14.97 7.35
CA SER A 229 17.04 13.72 7.00
C SER A 229 16.53 13.13 5.67
N TRP A 230 17.29 12.20 5.10
CA TRP A 230 16.87 11.53 3.86
C TRP A 230 15.57 10.72 4.04
N GLU A 231 15.40 10.11 5.21
CA GLU A 231 14.21 9.37 5.60
C GLU A 231 13.00 10.32 5.72
N GLU A 232 13.16 11.46 6.40
CA GLU A 232 12.10 12.48 6.52
C GLU A 232 11.68 13.04 5.15
N ILE A 233 12.65 13.27 4.26
CA ILE A 233 12.39 13.72 2.89
C ILE A 233 11.62 12.65 2.10
N ARG A 234 11.97 11.36 2.24
CA ARG A 234 11.26 10.26 1.57
C ARG A 234 9.83 10.13 2.08
N GLU A 235 9.63 10.21 3.39
CA GLU A 235 8.30 10.14 4.02
C GLU A 235 7.40 11.30 3.59
N GLU A 236 7.91 12.53 3.54
CA GLU A 236 7.15 13.69 3.06
C GLU A 236 6.86 13.59 1.55
N ALA A 237 7.80 13.08 0.76
CA ALA A 237 7.58 12.82 -0.66
C ALA A 237 6.48 11.78 -0.89
N LYS A 238 6.51 10.65 -0.18
CA LYS A 238 5.46 9.63 -0.19
C LYS A 238 4.09 10.23 0.15
N LYS A 239 3.98 11.03 1.21
CA LYS A 239 2.73 11.72 1.58
C LYS A 239 2.19 12.61 0.45
N ARG A 240 3.05 13.38 -0.22
CA ARG A 240 2.65 14.22 -1.36
C ARG A 240 2.15 13.38 -2.52
N VAL A 241 2.86 12.30 -2.87
CA VAL A 241 2.44 11.38 -3.93
C VAL A 241 1.11 10.70 -3.57
N TYR A 242 0.96 10.18 -2.35
CA TYR A 242 -0.31 9.63 -1.86
C TYR A 242 -1.48 10.62 -2.06
N ASN A 243 -1.30 11.89 -1.71
CA ASN A 243 -2.33 12.90 -1.91
C ASN A 243 -2.67 13.14 -3.39
N ILE A 244 -1.67 13.12 -4.29
CA ILE A 244 -1.89 13.21 -5.74
C ILE A 244 -2.71 12.01 -6.22
N LEU A 245 -2.32 10.80 -5.84
CA LEU A 245 -2.99 9.56 -6.22
C LEU A 245 -4.41 9.46 -5.66
N LYS A 246 -4.62 9.94 -4.44
CA LYS A 246 -5.94 9.97 -3.80
C LYS A 246 -6.94 10.79 -4.63
N MET A 247 -6.49 11.83 -5.32
CA MET A 247 -7.34 12.68 -6.18
C MET A 247 -7.55 12.13 -7.60
N ALA A 248 -6.99 10.97 -7.94
CA ALA A 248 -7.14 10.33 -9.24
C ALA A 248 -8.57 9.83 -9.49
N ALA A 249 -9.42 10.70 -10.03
CA ALA A 249 -10.79 10.35 -10.38
C ALA A 249 -10.83 9.22 -11.43
N GLY A 250 -11.80 8.32 -11.27
CA GLY A 250 -12.01 7.20 -12.20
C GLY A 250 -11.17 5.94 -11.91
N VAL A 251 -10.24 5.98 -10.95
CA VAL A 251 -9.53 4.76 -10.48
C VAL A 251 -10.42 4.02 -9.46
N THR A 252 -10.86 2.81 -9.78
CA THR A 252 -11.60 1.93 -8.86
C THR A 252 -10.65 1.07 -8.03
N THR A 253 -11.14 0.51 -6.93
CA THR A 253 -10.39 -0.44 -6.09
C THR A 253 -9.85 -1.60 -6.91
N GLY A 254 -10.70 -2.25 -7.73
CA GLY A 254 -10.29 -3.42 -8.51
C GLY A 254 -9.21 -3.11 -9.55
N MET A 255 -9.23 -1.91 -10.14
CA MET A 255 -8.17 -1.48 -11.05
C MET A 255 -6.86 -1.24 -10.30
N LEU A 256 -6.91 -0.59 -9.13
CA LEU A 256 -5.70 -0.31 -8.36
C LEU A 256 -5.09 -1.59 -7.76
N LEU A 257 -5.92 -2.48 -7.22
CA LEU A 257 -5.49 -3.78 -6.69
C LEU A 257 -4.90 -4.64 -7.78
N GLY A 258 -5.59 -4.77 -8.92
CA GLY A 258 -5.09 -5.51 -10.07
C GLY A 258 -3.80 -4.91 -10.62
N ALA A 259 -3.65 -3.58 -10.64
CA ALA A 259 -2.41 -2.94 -11.06
C ALA A 259 -1.25 -3.20 -10.09
N LEU A 260 -1.49 -3.10 -8.77
CA LEU A 260 -0.51 -3.45 -7.74
C LEU A 260 -0.02 -4.90 -7.91
N LEU A 261 -0.95 -5.82 -8.17
CA LEU A 261 -0.71 -7.25 -8.29
C LEU A 261 -0.42 -7.71 -9.74
N GLY A 262 -0.15 -6.75 -10.63
CA GLY A 262 0.53 -7.00 -11.91
C GLY A 262 -0.38 -7.35 -13.09
N VAL A 263 -1.69 -7.18 -12.98
CA VAL A 263 -2.64 -7.43 -14.08
C VAL A 263 -2.41 -6.40 -15.19
N PRO A 264 -1.93 -6.78 -16.40
CA PRO A 264 -1.42 -5.82 -17.39
C PRO A 264 -2.44 -4.77 -17.85
N ILE A 265 -3.70 -5.19 -18.04
CA ILE A 265 -4.79 -4.28 -18.44
C ILE A 265 -5.06 -3.24 -17.35
N MET A 266 -4.97 -3.64 -16.08
CA MET A 266 -5.18 -2.74 -14.96
C MET A 266 -4.00 -1.78 -14.80
N ILE A 267 -2.76 -2.27 -14.94
CA ILE A 267 -1.55 -1.43 -14.97
C ILE A 267 -1.69 -0.35 -16.03
N ALA A 268 -2.00 -0.71 -17.28
CA ALA A 268 -2.11 0.24 -18.39
C ALA A 268 -3.16 1.34 -18.13
N LYS A 269 -4.32 0.96 -17.57
CA LYS A 269 -5.39 1.91 -17.20
C LYS A 269 -4.95 2.87 -16.10
N VAL A 270 -4.40 2.34 -15.01
CA VAL A 270 -3.92 3.16 -13.88
C VAL A 270 -2.81 4.10 -14.37
N LEU A 271 -1.80 3.57 -15.09
CA LEU A 271 -0.67 4.35 -15.61
C LEU A 271 -1.11 5.48 -16.53
N THR A 272 -2.12 5.25 -17.37
CA THR A 272 -2.69 6.30 -18.25
C THR A 272 -3.24 7.45 -17.40
N ILE A 273 -4.00 7.14 -16.35
CA ILE A 273 -4.56 8.16 -15.44
C ILE A 273 -3.44 8.87 -14.68
N LEU A 274 -2.47 8.13 -14.13
CA LEU A 274 -1.31 8.71 -13.41
C LEU A 274 -0.55 9.74 -14.24
N LYS A 275 -0.28 9.43 -15.51
CA LYS A 275 0.42 10.34 -16.42
C LYS A 275 -0.37 11.60 -16.70
N THR A 276 -1.70 11.53 -16.77
CA THR A 276 -2.54 12.73 -16.94
C THR A 276 -2.51 13.68 -15.75
N LEU A 277 -2.37 13.14 -14.54
CA LEU A 277 -2.35 13.94 -13.29
C LEU A 277 -1.00 14.62 -13.04
N THR A 278 0.06 14.10 -13.64
CA THR A 278 1.46 14.51 -13.37
C THR A 278 2.08 15.28 -14.52
N MET A 279 1.36 15.41 -15.64
CA MET A 279 1.72 16.32 -16.73
C MET A 279 1.70 17.77 -16.21
N PRO A 280 2.77 18.56 -16.43
CA PRO A 280 2.70 19.99 -16.18
C PRO A 280 1.56 20.57 -17.02
N VAL A 281 0.62 21.26 -16.36
CA VAL A 281 -0.41 22.05 -17.02
C VAL A 281 0.31 22.97 -18.00
N ARG A 282 0.22 22.68 -19.31
CA ARG A 282 0.64 23.63 -20.34
C ARG A 282 -0.36 24.78 -20.28
N ILE A 283 0.00 25.84 -19.57
CA ILE A 283 -0.65 27.13 -19.77
C ILE A 283 -0.39 27.48 -21.25
N PRO A 284 -1.41 27.61 -22.11
CA PRO A 284 -1.18 28.00 -23.49
C PRO A 284 -0.54 29.39 -23.48
N ALA A 285 0.67 29.47 -24.05
CA ALA A 285 1.35 30.73 -24.31
C ALA A 285 0.63 31.47 -25.45
N SER A 286 -0.49 32.11 -25.12
CA SER A 286 -1.24 33.01 -26.00
C SER A 286 -2.13 33.85 -25.07
N THR A 287 -1.90 35.13 -24.80
CA THR A 287 -1.40 36.19 -25.68
C THR A 287 -0.78 37.26 -24.79
N VAL A 288 0.55 37.42 -24.81
CA VAL A 288 1.14 38.69 -24.37
C VAL A 288 0.81 39.66 -25.50
N VAL A 289 -0.25 40.46 -25.31
CA VAL A 289 -0.55 41.57 -26.21
C VAL A 289 0.59 42.57 -26.05
N ALA A 290 1.56 42.52 -26.96
CA ALA A 290 2.54 43.57 -27.13
C ALA A 290 1.80 44.82 -27.62
N GLY A 291 1.56 45.76 -26.71
CA GLY A 291 0.86 47.01 -26.97
C GLY A 291 1.67 48.23 -26.54
N VAL A 292 2.65 48.59 -27.37
CA VAL A 292 3.18 49.93 -27.66
C VAL A 292 3.56 50.83 -26.47
N ALA A 293 4.87 51.01 -26.30
CA ALA A 293 5.46 52.11 -25.52
C ALA A 293 5.25 53.45 -26.24
N THR A 294 4.56 54.39 -25.59
CA THR A 294 4.63 55.82 -25.92
C THR A 294 5.27 56.57 -24.75
N GLN A 295 6.41 57.21 -25.05
CA GLN A 295 7.09 58.14 -24.16
C GLN A 295 6.20 59.35 -23.88
N GLY A 296 6.02 59.67 -22.60
CA GLY A 296 5.40 60.91 -22.14
C GLY A 296 5.98 61.31 -20.79
N LYS A 297 6.69 62.45 -20.77
CA LYS A 297 7.36 63.04 -19.60
C LYS A 297 6.41 63.34 -18.43
N LEU A 298 6.99 63.19 -17.23
CA LEU A 298 6.73 63.82 -15.90
C LEU A 298 5.87 65.11 -15.87
N PRO A 299 5.19 65.46 -14.73
CA PRO A 299 5.89 65.60 -13.44
C PRO A 299 5.16 65.25 -12.13
N ILE A 300 6.03 65.20 -11.14
CA ILE A 300 5.93 65.12 -9.68
C ILE A 300 5.01 66.22 -9.10
N THR A 301 4.15 65.88 -8.13
CA THR A 301 3.84 66.75 -6.97
C THR A 301 3.40 65.94 -5.76
N ASP A 302 4.03 66.21 -4.62
CA ASP A 302 3.68 65.85 -3.24
C ASP A 302 2.27 66.30 -2.82
N LYS A 303 1.58 65.51 -1.97
CA LYS A 303 1.15 65.95 -0.61
C LYS A 303 0.40 64.88 0.19
N CYS A 304 0.69 64.89 1.49
CA CYS A 304 0.18 64.05 2.55
C CYS A 304 -1.28 64.31 2.99
N ARG A 305 -1.74 63.38 3.86
CA ARG A 305 -2.74 63.46 4.96
C ARG A 305 -4.19 63.09 4.64
N GLY A 306 -4.73 62.22 5.51
CA GLY A 306 -6.12 62.31 5.96
C GLY A 306 -6.76 60.96 6.30
N CYS A 307 -6.81 60.63 7.59
CA CYS A 307 -7.51 59.49 8.16
C CYS A 307 -9.05 59.62 8.12
N VAL A 308 -9.68 58.48 8.44
CA VAL A 308 -10.96 58.26 9.17
C VAL A 308 -12.18 57.82 8.36
N SER A 309 -12.50 56.54 8.58
CA SER A 309 -13.80 55.87 8.81
C SER A 309 -15.07 56.37 8.11
N ASN A 310 -15.78 55.43 7.49
CA ASN A 310 -17.11 55.05 7.97
C ASN A 310 -17.53 53.68 7.41
N GLY A 311 -17.94 52.80 8.33
CA GLY A 311 -18.50 51.50 8.00
C GLY A 311 -19.96 51.60 7.60
N ILE A 312 -20.39 50.71 6.72
CA ILE A 312 -21.78 50.29 6.60
C ILE A 312 -21.78 48.77 6.44
N ASN A 313 -22.46 48.14 7.38
CA ASN A 313 -22.74 46.72 7.50
C ASN A 313 -24.14 46.50 6.92
N ILE A 314 -24.28 45.71 5.85
CA ILE A 314 -25.60 45.20 5.44
C ILE A 314 -25.51 43.71 5.11
N LYS A 315 -26.33 42.99 5.87
CA LYS A 315 -26.59 41.57 5.92
C LYS A 315 -27.74 41.23 4.97
N LEU A 316 -27.69 40.04 4.38
CA LEU A 316 -28.81 39.20 3.93
C LEU A 316 -29.76 39.72 2.84
N LEU A 317 -29.90 38.95 1.75
CA LEU A 317 -31.21 38.38 1.38
C LEU A 317 -31.05 37.11 0.52
N LEU A 318 -31.58 36.00 1.05
CA LEU A 318 -32.04 34.84 0.30
C LEU A 318 -33.27 35.24 -0.53
N LEU A 319 -33.46 34.67 -1.72
CA LEU A 319 -34.61 33.81 -2.06
C LEU A 319 -34.65 33.43 -3.54
N ARG A 320 -34.69 32.10 -3.74
CA ARG A 320 -35.47 31.31 -4.71
C ARG A 320 -36.17 32.05 -5.86
N SER A 321 -35.97 31.53 -7.07
CA SER A 321 -37.09 31.37 -8.02
C SER A 321 -37.07 29.97 -8.63
N SER A 322 -38.21 29.30 -8.51
CA SER A 322 -38.54 28.02 -9.14
C SER A 322 -39.39 28.28 -10.39
N ARG A 323 -39.32 27.35 -11.35
CA ARG A 323 -40.28 27.04 -12.42
C ARG A 323 -40.38 28.02 -13.59
N MET A 324 -39.99 27.53 -14.77
CA MET A 324 -40.97 27.10 -15.78
C MET A 324 -40.52 25.75 -16.35
#